data_AF-A0A1Z9F6B3-F1
#
_entry.id   AF-A0A1Z9F6B3-F1
#
_cell.length_a   1.000
_cell.length_b   1.000
_cell.length_c   1.000
_cell.angle_alpha   90.00
_cell.angle_beta   90.00
_cell.angle_gamma   90.00
#
_symmetry.space_group_name_H-M   'P 1'
#
loop_
_entity.id
_entity.type
_entity.pdbx_description
1 polymer ?
#
loop_
_entity_poly.entity_id
_entity_poly.type
_entity_poly.pdbx_seq_one_letter_code
_entity_poly.pdbx_strand_id
1 'polypeptide(L)'
;MESIRANEGDAAVQRYYWELGRRIHHDRDFMNFELSDVLKSINVSADHHVAFENPEFDEEIRSRMDKGISLAGDDIGTPIIGFEDEKGEPFGIFGPVITRVPDKRQSLELWDSVVRLTTTPGFWELKRTRTEKPEFGKKP
;
A
#
# COMPACT_ATOMS: atom_id res chain seq x y z
N MET A 1 10.72 -2.50 7.00
CA MET A 1 9.82 -1.31 6.99
C MET A 1 9.50 -0.86 8.42
N GLU A 2 9.05 -1.74 9.32
CA GLU A 2 8.70 -1.33 10.70
C GLU A 2 9.87 -0.76 11.50
N SER A 3 11.11 -1.25 11.30
CA SER A 3 12.30 -0.61 11.87
C SER A 3 12.47 0.86 11.43
N ILE A 4 12.22 1.16 10.15
CA ILE A 4 12.25 2.55 9.63
C ILE A 4 11.13 3.36 10.29
N ARG A 5 9.91 2.80 10.36
CA ARG A 5 8.78 3.50 10.96
C ARG A 5 9.04 3.88 12.42
N ALA A 6 9.53 2.94 13.21
CA ALA A 6 9.76 3.12 14.64
C ALA A 6 10.84 4.17 14.96
N ASN A 7 11.82 4.36 14.07
CA ASN A 7 12.98 5.22 14.33
C ASN A 7 13.02 6.50 13.50
N GLU A 8 12.44 6.49 12.30
CA GLU A 8 12.55 7.56 11.29
C GLU A 8 11.18 8.18 10.92
N GLY A 9 10.08 7.54 11.32
CA GLY A 9 8.71 8.02 11.11
C GLY A 9 8.12 7.78 9.71
N ASP A 10 6.84 8.17 9.55
CA ASP A 10 6.04 7.82 8.36
C ASP A 10 6.53 8.46 7.06
N ALA A 11 7.14 9.64 7.14
CA ALA A 11 7.74 10.28 5.96
C ALA A 11 8.91 9.45 5.38
N ALA A 12 9.69 8.78 6.23
CA ALA A 12 10.75 7.88 5.79
C ALA A 12 10.19 6.59 5.21
N VAL A 13 9.12 6.04 5.83
CA VAL A 13 8.38 4.89 5.27
C VAL A 13 7.85 5.20 3.87
N GLN A 14 7.29 6.39 3.64
CA GLN A 14 6.80 6.78 2.33
C GLN A 14 7.92 6.76 1.28
N ARG A 15 9.10 7.33 1.60
CA ARG A 15 10.25 7.29 0.69
C ARG A 15 10.72 5.85 0.43
N TYR A 16 10.76 5.02 1.47
CA TYR A 16 11.13 3.61 1.36
C TYR A 16 10.16 2.82 0.48
N TYR A 17 8.85 2.99 0.70
CA TYR A 17 7.80 2.36 -0.11
C TYR A 17 7.90 2.78 -1.58
N TRP A 18 8.11 4.07 -1.83
CA TRP A 18 8.27 4.61 -3.18
C TRP A 18 9.49 4.03 -3.90
N GLU A 19 10.65 4.02 -3.25
CA GLU A 19 11.90 3.53 -3.85
C GLU A 19 11.84 2.02 -4.14
N LEU A 20 11.28 1.21 -3.21
CA LEU A 20 11.05 -0.21 -3.47
C LEU A 20 10.09 -0.42 -4.64
N GLY A 21 8.96 0.31 -4.66
CA GLY A 21 7.98 0.22 -5.74
C GLY A 21 8.59 0.55 -7.10
N ARG A 22 9.45 1.58 -7.17
CA ARG A 22 10.20 1.94 -8.38
C ARG A 22 11.10 0.80 -8.86
N ARG A 23 11.94 0.23 -7.99
CA ARG A 23 12.85 -0.87 -8.35
C ARG A 23 12.10 -2.13 -8.76
N ILE A 24 11.15 -2.58 -7.94
CA ILE A 24 10.41 -3.83 -8.15
C ILE A 24 9.51 -3.75 -9.39
N HIS A 25 8.72 -2.69 -9.52
CA HIS A 25 7.68 -2.62 -10.55
C HIS A 25 8.16 -2.00 -11.87
N HIS A 26 8.99 -0.96 -11.82
CA HIS A 26 9.46 -0.28 -13.03
C HIS A 26 10.79 -0.84 -13.52
N ASP A 27 11.77 -1.04 -12.64
CA ASP A 27 13.07 -1.59 -13.04
C ASP A 27 13.01 -3.11 -13.24
N ARG A 28 11.90 -3.75 -12.82
CA ARG A 28 11.70 -5.21 -12.86
C ARG A 28 12.79 -5.96 -12.09
N ASP A 29 13.33 -5.30 -11.08
CA ASP A 29 14.35 -5.80 -10.21
C ASP A 29 13.67 -6.33 -8.93
N PHE A 30 13.22 -7.58 -9.01
CA PHE A 30 12.42 -8.25 -7.97
C PHE A 30 13.27 -8.62 -6.75
N MET A 31 13.70 -7.60 -6.00
CA MET A 31 14.58 -7.72 -4.84
C MET A 31 15.99 -8.25 -5.18
N ASN A 32 16.45 -8.12 -6.42
CA ASN A 32 17.83 -8.41 -6.82
C ASN A 32 18.70 -7.13 -6.73
N PHE A 33 18.56 -6.43 -5.60
CA PHE A 33 19.34 -5.26 -5.23
C PHE A 33 19.70 -5.30 -3.75
N GLU A 34 20.76 -4.58 -3.38
CA GLU A 34 21.17 -4.44 -1.99
C GLU A 34 20.21 -3.49 -1.25
N LEU A 35 19.66 -3.95 -0.11
CA LEU A 35 18.79 -3.12 0.74
C LEU A 35 19.53 -1.90 1.29
N SER A 36 20.83 -2.00 1.54
CA SER A 36 21.67 -0.90 1.97
C SER A 36 21.69 0.25 0.94
N ASP A 37 21.66 -0.04 -0.35
CA ASP A 37 21.58 0.96 -1.41
C ASP A 37 20.21 1.66 -1.43
N VAL A 38 19.12 0.93 -1.14
CA VAL A 38 17.79 1.52 -0.97
C VAL A 38 17.80 2.50 0.20
N LEU A 39 18.27 2.05 1.38
CA LEU A 39 18.32 2.85 2.60
C LEU A 39 19.17 4.12 2.41
N LYS A 40 20.33 4.00 1.77
CA LYS A 40 21.18 5.13 1.41
C LYS A 40 20.49 6.11 0.48
N SER A 41 19.77 5.63 -0.54
CA SER A 41 19.09 6.49 -1.52
C SER A 41 17.97 7.34 -0.91
N ILE A 42 17.34 6.87 0.18
CA ILE A 42 16.28 7.59 0.89
C ILE A 42 16.80 8.36 2.12
N ASN A 43 18.12 8.39 2.31
CA ASN A 43 18.83 9.07 3.38
C ASN A 43 18.40 8.62 4.78
N VAL A 44 18.38 7.30 5.02
CA VAL A 44 18.21 6.69 6.35
C VAL A 44 19.38 5.78 6.69
N SER A 45 19.53 5.38 7.95
CA SER A 45 20.64 4.51 8.36
C SER A 45 20.64 3.18 7.59
N ALA A 46 21.82 2.77 7.12
CA ALA A 46 22.00 1.45 6.51
C ALA A 46 21.76 0.32 7.53
N ASP A 47 21.87 0.59 8.83
CA ASP A 47 21.69 -0.40 9.89
C ASP A 47 20.26 -0.96 9.93
N HIS A 48 19.26 -0.28 9.34
CA HIS A 48 17.92 -0.83 9.22
C HIS A 48 17.85 -2.16 8.44
N HIS A 49 18.87 -2.52 7.67
CA HIS A 49 18.91 -3.83 7.00
C HIS A 49 18.94 -5.00 7.99
N VAL A 50 19.51 -4.81 9.20
CA VAL A 50 19.57 -5.88 10.21
C VAL A 50 18.18 -6.28 10.69
N ALA A 51 17.19 -5.40 10.55
CA ALA A 51 15.81 -5.68 10.90
C ALA A 51 15.16 -6.74 9.99
N PHE A 52 15.78 -7.06 8.85
CA PHE A 52 15.29 -8.12 7.96
C PHE A 52 15.30 -9.49 8.64
N GLU A 53 16.30 -9.75 9.49
CA GLU A 53 16.45 -11.01 10.25
C GLU A 53 15.99 -10.87 11.70
N ASN A 54 15.38 -9.73 12.08
CA ASN A 54 14.93 -9.50 13.46
C ASN A 54 13.44 -9.88 13.62
N PRO A 55 13.11 -10.98 14.32
CA PRO A 55 11.73 -11.42 14.51
C PRO A 55 10.92 -10.50 15.43
N GLU A 56 11.53 -9.54 16.14
CA GLU A 56 10.80 -8.60 17.00
C GLU A 56 9.78 -7.74 16.22
N PHE A 57 10.02 -7.53 14.92
CA PHE A 57 9.08 -6.79 14.08
C PHE A 57 7.93 -7.65 13.53
N ASP A 58 8.02 -8.98 13.62
CA ASP A 58 7.02 -9.87 13.05
C ASP A 58 5.65 -9.70 13.69
N GLU A 59 5.60 -9.55 15.01
CA GLU A 59 4.34 -9.37 15.74
C GLU A 59 3.65 -8.06 15.34
N GLU A 60 4.41 -6.97 15.23
CA GLU A 60 3.88 -5.68 14.78
C GLU A 60 3.40 -5.75 13.32
N ILE A 61 4.15 -6.42 12.44
CA ILE A 61 3.74 -6.62 11.04
C ILE A 61 2.42 -7.40 10.96
N ARG A 62 2.29 -8.50 11.71
CA ARG A 62 1.05 -9.29 11.77
C ARG A 62 -0.11 -8.46 12.31
N SER A 63 0.07 -7.78 13.44
CA SER A 63 -0.94 -6.92 14.05
C SER A 63 -1.45 -5.83 13.10
N ARG A 64 -0.56 -5.19 12.34
CA ARG A 64 -0.94 -4.18 11.34
C ARG A 64 -1.67 -4.78 10.14
N MET A 65 -1.22 -5.94 9.67
CA MET A 65 -1.90 -6.67 8.60
C MET A 65 -3.31 -7.09 9.03
N ASP A 66 -3.45 -7.64 10.23
CA ASP A 66 -4.73 -8.06 10.80
C ASP A 66 -5.69 -6.88 10.93
N LYS A 67 -5.20 -5.72 11.39
CA LYS A 67 -5.98 -4.47 11.40
C LYS A 67 -6.48 -4.13 10.00
N GLY A 68 -5.61 -4.12 9.00
CA GLY A 68 -6.01 -3.83 7.61
C GLY A 68 -7.07 -4.79 7.07
N ILE A 69 -6.90 -6.10 7.28
CA ILE A 69 -7.87 -7.12 6.85
C ILE A 69 -9.21 -6.93 7.56
N SER A 70 -9.19 -6.71 8.88
CA SER A 70 -10.41 -6.57 9.69
C SER A 70 -11.32 -5.43 9.24
N LEU A 71 -10.78 -4.42 8.55
CA LEU A 71 -11.57 -3.30 8.01
C LEU A 71 -12.44 -3.69 6.81
N ALA A 72 -11.96 -4.60 5.97
CA ALA A 72 -12.60 -4.93 4.69
C ALA A 72 -13.21 -6.35 4.66
N GLY A 73 -12.92 -7.17 5.66
CA GLY A 73 -13.48 -8.52 5.84
C GLY A 73 -12.50 -9.65 5.54
N ASP A 74 -12.90 -10.86 5.89
CA ASP A 74 -12.14 -12.09 5.62
C ASP A 74 -12.32 -12.53 4.16
N ASP A 75 -11.34 -13.27 3.60
CA ASP A 75 -11.33 -13.77 2.21
C ASP A 75 -11.08 -12.72 1.10
N ILE A 76 -10.24 -11.72 1.39
CA ILE A 76 -9.81 -10.70 0.42
C ILE A 76 -8.29 -10.70 0.21
N GLY A 77 -7.87 -10.10 -0.92
CA GLY A 77 -6.46 -9.86 -1.24
C GLY A 77 -6.07 -8.39 -1.13
N THR A 78 -5.01 -8.02 -1.84
CA THR A 78 -4.61 -6.61 -2.02
C THR A 78 -5.15 -6.04 -3.34
N PRO A 79 -5.44 -4.73 -3.41
CA PRO A 79 -5.25 -3.69 -2.39
C PRO A 79 -6.41 -3.57 -1.39
N ILE A 80 -6.12 -3.09 -0.19
CA ILE A 80 -7.09 -2.68 0.84
C ILE A 80 -6.92 -1.19 1.11
N ILE A 81 -8.03 -0.46 1.20
CA ILE A 81 -8.03 0.95 1.63
C ILE A 81 -9.00 1.10 2.81
N GLY A 82 -8.49 1.67 3.91
CA GLY A 82 -9.27 2.06 5.07
C GLY A 82 -9.84 3.47 4.96
N PHE A 83 -11.01 3.67 5.55
CA PHE A 83 -11.78 4.91 5.61
C PHE A 83 -12.29 5.11 7.04
N GLU A 84 -12.78 6.31 7.31
CA GLU A 84 -13.54 6.64 8.52
C GLU A 84 -14.91 7.15 8.08
N ASP A 85 -15.96 6.73 8.78
CA ASP A 85 -17.31 7.24 8.53
C ASP A 85 -17.51 8.63 9.19
N GLU A 86 -18.71 9.20 9.08
CA GLU A 86 -19.00 10.52 9.69
C GLU A 86 -18.86 10.55 11.22
N LYS A 87 -18.84 9.38 11.88
CA LYS A 87 -18.67 9.23 13.33
C LYS A 87 -17.22 8.87 13.71
N GLY A 88 -16.34 8.71 12.74
CA GLY A 88 -14.95 8.27 12.94
C GLY A 88 -14.81 6.76 13.12
N GLU A 89 -15.84 5.97 12.85
CA GLU A 89 -15.73 4.52 12.91
C GLU A 89 -14.96 4.02 11.68
N PRO A 90 -13.90 3.21 11.89
CA PRO A 90 -13.06 2.77 10.79
C PRO A 90 -13.73 1.62 10.02
N PHE A 91 -13.60 1.67 8.71
CA PHE A 91 -14.05 0.61 7.81
C PHE A 91 -13.16 0.56 6.57
N GLY A 92 -13.32 -0.42 5.70
CA GLY A 92 -12.45 -0.56 4.54
C GLY A 92 -13.08 -1.29 3.38
N ILE A 93 -12.40 -1.23 2.24
CA ILE A 93 -12.79 -1.95 1.03
C ILE A 93 -11.62 -2.75 0.49
N PHE A 94 -11.94 -3.87 -0.16
CA PHE A 94 -11.06 -4.47 -1.16
C PHE A 94 -11.17 -3.69 -2.47
N GLY A 95 -10.05 -3.18 -2.98
CA GLY A 95 -9.98 -2.34 -4.16
C GLY A 95 -9.78 -0.85 -3.87
N PRO A 96 -9.99 0.04 -4.87
CA PRO A 96 -10.36 -0.29 -6.25
C PRO A 96 -9.24 -1.05 -6.96
N VAL A 97 -9.60 -2.15 -7.64
CA VAL A 97 -8.64 -2.93 -8.44
C VAL A 97 -8.49 -2.27 -9.80
N ILE A 98 -7.35 -1.60 -10.04
CA ILE A 98 -7.03 -0.93 -11.30
C ILE A 98 -5.80 -1.55 -11.98
N THR A 99 -5.79 -1.55 -13.31
CA THR A 99 -4.66 -2.06 -14.12
C THR A 99 -3.75 -0.97 -14.63
N ARG A 100 -4.18 0.30 -14.60
CA ARG A 100 -3.42 1.45 -15.09
C ARG A 100 -3.55 2.59 -14.09
N VAL A 101 -2.49 3.38 -13.95
CA VAL A 101 -2.54 4.62 -13.19
C VAL A 101 -3.33 5.65 -14.02
N PRO A 102 -4.50 6.13 -13.54
CA PRO A 102 -5.27 7.16 -14.23
C PRO A 102 -4.51 8.49 -14.26
N ASP A 103 -4.83 9.35 -15.24
CA ASP A 103 -4.37 10.74 -15.19
C ASP A 103 -4.99 11.49 -14.00
N LYS A 104 -4.46 12.69 -13.68
CA LYS A 104 -4.90 13.45 -12.50
C LYS A 104 -6.41 13.68 -12.44
N ARG A 105 -7.05 14.02 -13.56
CA ARG A 105 -8.50 14.31 -13.58
C ARG A 105 -9.27 13.01 -13.34
N GLN A 106 -8.89 11.95 -14.04
CA GLN A 106 -9.48 10.62 -13.86
C GLN A 106 -9.26 10.08 -12.44
N SER A 107 -8.11 10.34 -11.81
CA SER A 107 -7.83 9.93 -10.42
C SER A 107 -8.83 10.57 -9.44
N LEU A 108 -9.10 11.87 -9.60
CA LEU A 108 -10.05 12.60 -8.74
C LEU A 108 -11.48 12.09 -8.95
N GLU A 109 -11.91 11.93 -10.21
CA GLU A 109 -13.23 11.38 -10.54
C GLU A 109 -13.42 9.96 -9.98
N LEU A 110 -12.39 9.11 -10.08
CA LEU A 110 -12.40 7.78 -9.51
C LEU A 110 -12.48 7.82 -7.98
N TRP A 111 -11.70 8.69 -7.34
CA TRP A 111 -11.69 8.83 -5.89
C TRP A 111 -13.06 9.27 -5.35
N ASP A 112 -13.66 10.30 -5.95
CA ASP A 112 -15.00 10.77 -5.57
C ASP A 112 -16.04 9.65 -5.72
N SER A 113 -15.93 8.85 -6.77
CA SER A 113 -16.81 7.69 -7.01
C SER A 113 -16.61 6.59 -5.96
N VAL A 114 -15.37 6.28 -5.61
CA VAL A 114 -15.03 5.30 -4.56
C VAL A 114 -15.60 5.76 -3.22
N VAL A 115 -15.32 6.99 -2.80
CA VAL A 115 -15.85 7.56 -1.55
C VAL A 115 -17.39 7.50 -1.54
N ARG A 116 -18.04 7.85 -2.66
CA ARG A 116 -19.50 7.83 -2.75
C ARG A 116 -20.07 6.41 -2.62
N LEU A 117 -19.50 5.43 -3.33
CA LEU A 117 -19.95 4.04 -3.24
C LEU A 117 -19.75 3.49 -1.84
N THR A 118 -18.54 3.67 -1.30
CA THR A 118 -18.10 3.18 0.01
C THR A 118 -18.92 3.76 1.16
N THR A 119 -19.42 4.99 1.05
CA THR A 119 -20.29 5.63 2.07
C THR A 119 -21.79 5.45 1.81
N THR A 120 -22.21 4.75 0.74
CA THR A 120 -23.63 4.51 0.44
C THR A 120 -24.17 3.35 1.29
N PRO A 121 -25.20 3.56 2.13
CA PRO A 121 -25.76 2.48 2.94
C PRO A 121 -26.25 1.30 2.11
N GLY A 122 -25.82 0.09 2.48
CA GLY A 122 -26.22 -1.15 1.81
C GLY A 122 -25.49 -1.46 0.50
N PHE A 123 -24.48 -0.67 0.13
CA PHE A 123 -23.55 -1.05 -0.94
C PHE A 123 -22.50 -2.03 -0.39
N TRP A 124 -22.31 -3.16 -1.08
CA TRP A 124 -21.41 -4.22 -0.63
C TRP A 124 -20.40 -4.65 -1.68
N GLU A 125 -20.81 -4.76 -2.96
CA GLU A 125 -19.89 -5.19 -4.02
C GLU A 125 -20.28 -4.61 -5.39
N LEU A 126 -19.25 -4.20 -6.13
CA LEU A 126 -19.33 -3.95 -7.57
C LEU A 126 -18.12 -4.60 -8.24
N LYS A 127 -18.36 -5.57 -9.12
CA LYS A 127 -17.31 -6.37 -9.72
C LYS A 127 -17.56 -6.63 -11.20
N ARG A 128 -16.46 -6.66 -11.97
CA ARG A 128 -16.41 -7.23 -13.32
C ARG A 128 -15.17 -8.10 -13.46
N THR A 129 -15.21 -9.05 -14.40
CA THR A 129 -14.06 -9.91 -14.69
C THR A 129 -12.86 -9.07 -15.15
N ARG A 130 -11.72 -9.23 -14.47
CA ARG A 130 -10.46 -8.60 -14.88
C ARG A 130 -9.87 -9.36 -16.07
N THR A 131 -9.63 -8.65 -17.17
CA THR A 131 -9.06 -9.21 -18.41
C THR A 131 -7.64 -8.71 -18.72
N GLU A 132 -7.12 -7.80 -17.89
CA GLU A 132 -5.84 -7.12 -18.09
C GLU A 132 -4.86 -7.37 -16.93
N LYS A 133 -3.57 -7.21 -17.21
CA LYS A 133 -2.49 -7.22 -16.21
C LYS A 133 -2.13 -5.79 -15.78
N PRO A 134 -1.47 -5.58 -14.63
CA PRO A 134 -0.98 -4.26 -14.24
C PRO A 134 0.01 -3.64 -15.25
N GLU A 135 -0.18 -2.35 -15.53
CA GLU A 135 0.64 -1.48 -16.36
C GLU A 135 1.08 -0.27 -15.51
N PHE A 136 2.36 -0.18 -15.20
CA PHE A 136 2.87 0.75 -14.17
C PHE A 136 3.05 2.20 -14.67
N GLY A 137 2.82 2.48 -15.95
CA GLY A 137 3.00 3.81 -16.52
C GLY A 137 4.47 4.24 -16.60
N LYS A 138 4.72 5.55 -16.52
CA LYS A 138 6.08 6.11 -16.59
C LYS A 138 6.81 5.87 -15.28
N LYS A 139 8.12 5.61 -15.38
CA LYS A 139 9.00 5.49 -14.21
C LYS A 139 9.02 6.82 -13.44
N PRO A 140 8.78 6.81 -12.11
CA PRO A 140 8.88 7.99 -11.26
C PRO A 140 10.32 8.41 -10.98
#